data_AF-A0A7L4ZFV6-F1
#
_entry.id   AF-A0A7L4ZFV6-F1
#
_cell.length_a   1.000
_cell.length_b   1.000
_cell.length_c   1.000
_cell.angle_alpha   90.00
_cell.angle_beta   90.00
_cell.angle_gamma   90.00
#
_symmetry.space_group_name_H-M   'P 1'
#
loop_
_entity.id
_entity.type
_entity.pdbx_description
1 polymer ?
#
loop_
_entity_poly.entity_id
_entity_poly.type
_entity_poly.pdbx_seq_one_letter_code
_entity_poly.pdbx_strand_id
1 'polypeptide(L)'
;MIDKNKYFKLHNSCVPVKGLKRGVIYDLQKGSFFFLPNSIIELLTSNETNKLATIYAAYESQTLLLDKYFNYLLESELIHLTEDLNKFPTTSTKFESPFILDILFLEIDSLENSKITLLQNINSLGCSQIVFLTKNILDLSILEKVVTLLEQSKIQNITLITKHEEKNIAPILNLHYKFPRFRKTIFFESSKKEQSEVIQFKFEEGSLDAILTKRISSVHDFVLNQKAYRESLKRNLFFNRKAYVDNKGNIKNYYNSKNVFGTIEKDDIKSVISSKSFRKIWKVTKDKIKICQSCEFRYVCPDNRIPETKSKLKNELYEHTSICNYDPQTTEWK
;
A
#
# COMPACT_ATOMS: atom_id res chain seq x y z
N MET A 1 34.33 20.75 -3.38
CA MET A 1 34.91 19.94 -4.46
C MET A 1 34.80 18.48 -4.05
N ILE A 2 34.28 17.60 -4.91
CA ILE A 2 34.04 16.19 -4.57
C ILE A 2 35.36 15.45 -4.42
N ASP A 3 35.55 14.76 -3.29
CA ASP A 3 36.74 13.94 -3.03
C ASP A 3 36.68 12.63 -3.82
N LYS A 4 37.41 12.58 -4.93
CA LYS A 4 37.38 11.47 -5.89
C LYS A 4 38.05 10.20 -5.36
N ASN A 5 38.81 10.26 -4.27
CA ASN A 5 39.47 9.09 -3.69
C ASN A 5 38.52 8.22 -2.84
N LYS A 6 37.31 8.74 -2.56
CA LYS A 6 36.27 8.07 -1.78
C LYS A 6 35.27 7.32 -2.64
N TYR A 7 34.52 6.44 -1.99
CA TYR A 7 33.31 5.83 -2.52
C TYR A 7 32.12 6.75 -2.26
N PHE A 8 31.13 6.75 -3.15
CA PHE A 8 29.81 7.22 -2.77
C PHE A 8 29.02 6.06 -2.14
N LYS A 9 28.10 6.39 -1.24
CA LYS A 9 27.17 5.42 -0.67
C LYS A 9 25.80 6.05 -0.51
N LEU A 10 24.78 5.44 -1.14
CA LEU A 10 23.38 5.80 -0.88
C LEU A 10 23.03 5.54 0.58
N HIS A 11 22.27 6.43 1.20
CA HIS A 11 21.70 6.16 2.51
C HIS A 11 20.82 4.91 2.45
N ASN A 12 20.79 4.11 3.53
CA ASN A 12 20.05 2.84 3.55
C ASN A 12 18.52 3.01 3.37
N SER A 13 17.99 4.22 3.59
CA SER A 13 16.61 4.60 3.30
C SER A 13 16.40 5.08 1.86
N CYS A 14 17.46 5.37 1.12
CA CYS A 14 17.43 5.89 -0.24
C CYS A 14 17.52 4.74 -1.26
N VAL A 15 16.41 4.47 -1.96
CA VAL A 15 16.32 3.35 -2.90
C VAL A 15 16.20 3.85 -4.34
N PRO A 16 17.17 3.57 -5.21
CA PRO A 16 17.08 3.89 -6.62
C PRO A 16 16.20 2.88 -7.36
N VAL A 17 15.28 3.38 -8.18
CA VAL A 17 14.35 2.58 -8.98
C VAL A 17 14.33 3.12 -10.40
N LYS A 18 14.81 2.29 -11.33
CA LYS A 18 14.69 2.55 -12.77
C LYS A 18 13.24 2.34 -13.22
N GLY A 19 12.68 3.32 -13.93
CA GLY A 19 11.40 3.22 -14.62
C GLY A 19 11.58 3.17 -16.14
N LEU A 20 10.49 3.28 -16.88
CA LEU A 20 10.48 3.16 -18.33
C LEU A 20 11.16 4.36 -19.00
N LYS A 21 10.70 5.58 -18.69
CA LYS A 21 11.20 6.82 -19.29
C LYS A 21 12.22 7.54 -18.40
N ARG A 22 12.00 7.53 -17.08
CA ARG A 22 12.89 8.10 -16.06
C ARG A 22 12.98 7.18 -14.86
N GLY A 23 13.93 7.47 -13.98
CA GLY A 23 14.05 6.79 -12.71
C GLY A 23 13.79 7.71 -11.54
N VAL A 24 13.81 7.15 -10.35
CA VAL A 24 13.54 7.86 -9.10
C VAL A 24 14.36 7.26 -7.97
N ILE A 25 14.82 8.09 -7.04
CA ILE A 25 15.29 7.65 -5.74
C ILE A 25 14.16 7.90 -4.75
N TYR A 26 13.74 6.84 -4.06
CA TYR A 26 12.83 6.93 -2.92
C TYR A 26 13.64 7.28 -1.68
N ASP A 27 13.35 8.39 -1.01
CA ASP A 27 13.76 8.53 0.39
C ASP A 27 12.65 7.96 1.27
N LEU A 28 12.84 6.70 1.70
CA LEU A 28 11.86 5.96 2.51
C LEU A 28 11.79 6.42 3.97
N GLN A 29 12.71 7.28 4.41
CA GLN A 29 12.71 7.85 5.75
C GLN A 29 12.00 9.20 5.77
N LYS A 30 12.32 10.09 4.81
CA LYS A 30 11.69 11.41 4.70
C LYS A 30 10.38 11.41 3.93
N GLY A 31 10.08 10.34 3.17
CA GLY A 31 8.85 10.23 2.40
C GLY A 31 8.84 11.14 1.16
N SER A 32 9.97 11.25 0.45
CA SER A 32 10.11 12.08 -0.74
C SER A 32 10.66 11.32 -1.96
N PHE A 33 10.36 11.85 -3.15
CA PHE A 33 10.81 11.32 -4.44
C PHE A 33 11.82 12.26 -5.08
N PHE A 34 12.93 11.70 -5.59
CA PHE A 34 13.94 12.44 -6.33
C PHE A 34 14.07 11.86 -7.74
N PHE A 35 13.53 12.57 -8.73
CA PHE A 35 13.50 12.10 -10.12
C PHE A 35 14.84 12.34 -10.81
N LEU A 36 15.35 11.30 -11.48
CA LEU A 36 16.64 11.33 -12.15
C LEU A 36 16.56 10.65 -13.53
N PRO A 37 17.44 11.00 -14.47
CA PRO A 37 17.60 10.23 -15.69
C PRO A 37 17.96 8.77 -15.38
N ASN A 38 17.47 7.84 -16.22
CA ASN A 38 17.78 6.42 -16.06
C ASN A 38 19.29 6.13 -16.12
N SER A 39 20.06 6.90 -16.90
CA SER A 39 21.52 6.79 -16.96
C SER A 39 22.19 7.07 -15.61
N ILE A 40 21.66 8.01 -14.81
CA ILE A 40 22.19 8.31 -13.48
C ILE A 40 21.81 7.21 -12.50
N ILE A 41 20.58 6.70 -12.56
CA ILE A 41 20.17 5.55 -11.75
C ILE A 41 21.07 4.34 -12.03
N GLU A 42 21.30 4.03 -13.30
CA GLU A 42 22.19 2.95 -13.74
C GLU A 42 23.63 3.15 -13.28
N LEU A 43 24.14 4.39 -13.38
CA LEU A 43 25.46 4.75 -12.88
C LEU A 43 25.59 4.47 -11.39
N LEU A 44 24.60 4.88 -10.58
CA LEU A 44 24.60 4.62 -9.14
C LEU A 44 24.54 3.12 -8.82
N THR A 45 23.62 2.38 -9.45
CA THR A 45 23.43 0.95 -9.14
C THR A 45 24.57 0.06 -9.64
N SER A 46 25.29 0.46 -10.69
CA SER A 46 26.37 -0.34 -11.29
C SER A 46 27.74 -0.05 -10.67
N ASN A 47 27.85 1.01 -9.85
CA ASN A 47 29.12 1.49 -9.30
C ASN A 47 29.13 1.58 -7.77
N GLU A 48 28.23 0.88 -7.06
CA GLU A 48 28.12 0.92 -5.59
C GLU A 48 29.42 0.55 -4.84
N THR A 49 30.33 -0.15 -5.51
CA THR A 49 31.62 -0.61 -4.96
C THR A 49 32.84 0.06 -5.61
N ASN A 50 32.63 1.00 -6.54
CA ASN A 50 33.71 1.69 -7.24
C ASN A 50 34.02 3.03 -6.58
N LYS A 51 35.32 3.40 -6.56
CA LYS A 51 35.73 4.74 -6.16
C LYS A 51 35.28 5.77 -7.20
N LEU A 52 35.02 6.99 -6.75
CA LEU A 52 34.64 8.09 -7.62
C LEU A 52 35.70 8.36 -8.71
N ALA A 53 36.99 8.22 -8.42
CA ALA A 53 38.05 8.37 -9.42
C ALA A 53 37.87 7.43 -10.62
N THR A 54 37.51 6.16 -10.38
CA THR A 54 37.25 5.17 -11.42
C THR A 54 36.02 5.55 -12.27
N ILE A 55 34.97 6.05 -11.61
CA ILE A 55 33.75 6.51 -12.29
C ILE A 55 34.09 7.73 -13.16
N TYR A 56 34.79 8.73 -12.63
CA TYR A 56 35.16 9.93 -13.38
C TYR A 56 36.07 9.61 -14.57
N ALA A 57 36.99 8.67 -14.44
CA ALA A 57 37.84 8.20 -15.54
C ALA A 57 37.01 7.52 -16.66
N ALA A 58 35.96 6.76 -16.31
CA ALA A 58 35.07 6.15 -17.29
C ALA A 58 34.21 7.17 -18.07
N TYR A 59 34.07 8.39 -17.56
CA TYR A 59 33.26 9.47 -18.14
C TYR A 59 34.05 10.78 -18.26
N GLU A 60 35.31 10.72 -18.68
CA GLU A 60 36.22 11.89 -18.75
C GLU A 60 35.63 13.09 -19.53
N SER A 61 34.89 12.82 -20.61
CA SER A 61 34.25 13.87 -21.42
C SER A 61 33.01 14.50 -20.76
N GLN A 62 32.53 13.96 -19.65
CA GLN A 62 31.29 14.38 -18.97
C GLN A 62 31.51 14.74 -17.49
N THR A 63 32.75 15.03 -17.10
CA THR A 63 33.12 15.32 -15.70
C THR A 63 32.32 16.46 -15.06
N LEU A 64 32.03 17.54 -15.80
CA LEU A 64 31.17 18.64 -15.33
C LEU A 64 29.74 18.17 -15.04
N LEU A 65 29.21 17.26 -15.85
CA LEU A 65 27.88 16.70 -15.65
C LEU A 65 27.86 15.76 -14.43
N LEU A 66 28.90 14.95 -14.25
CA LEU A 66 29.07 14.14 -13.04
C LEU A 66 29.16 15.01 -11.78
N ASP A 67 29.96 16.08 -11.81
CA ASP A 67 30.06 17.01 -10.68
C ASP A 67 28.69 17.59 -10.33
N LYS A 68 27.90 18.01 -11.33
CA LYS A 68 26.53 18.50 -11.10
C LYS A 68 25.65 17.47 -10.41
N TYR A 69 25.65 16.21 -10.87
CA TYR A 69 24.79 15.17 -10.28
C TYR A 69 25.27 14.73 -8.90
N PHE A 70 26.56 14.50 -8.69
CA PHE A 70 27.07 14.11 -7.38
C PHE A 70 26.92 15.22 -6.33
N ASN A 71 27.12 16.49 -6.70
CA ASN A 71 26.82 17.61 -5.80
C ASN A 71 25.33 17.65 -5.45
N TYR A 72 24.44 17.53 -6.44
CA TYR A 72 22.99 17.46 -6.18
C TYR A 72 22.61 16.31 -5.24
N LEU A 73 23.17 15.12 -5.43
CA LEU A 73 22.91 13.95 -4.58
C LEU A 73 23.44 14.13 -3.16
N LEU A 74 24.58 14.82 -2.98
CA LEU A 74 25.15 15.15 -1.67
C LEU A 74 24.31 16.23 -0.96
N GLU A 75 23.97 17.31 -1.66
CA GLU A 75 23.17 18.43 -1.14
C GLU A 75 21.75 17.98 -0.79
N SER A 76 21.19 17.02 -1.53
CA SER A 76 19.89 16.40 -1.24
C SER A 76 19.95 15.34 -0.14
N GLU A 77 21.12 15.08 0.45
CA GLU A 77 21.36 14.05 1.48
C GLU A 77 20.93 12.65 1.03
N LEU A 78 21.12 12.32 -0.26
CA LEU A 78 20.79 11.00 -0.82
C LEU A 78 21.97 10.04 -0.76
N ILE A 79 23.18 10.59 -0.88
CA ILE A 79 24.44 9.87 -0.74
C ILE A 79 25.33 10.56 0.29
N HIS A 80 26.31 9.81 0.80
CA HIS A 80 27.48 10.36 1.49
C HIS A 80 28.75 9.76 0.89
N LEU A 81 29.90 10.36 1.22
CA LEU A 81 31.20 9.85 0.81
C LEU A 81 31.86 9.08 1.95
N THR A 82 32.46 7.93 1.65
CA THR A 82 33.17 7.09 2.63
C THR A 82 34.46 6.54 2.06
N GLU A 83 35.44 6.30 2.92
CA GLU A 83 36.67 5.57 2.58
C GLU A 83 36.49 4.06 2.72
N ASP A 84 35.50 3.63 3.52
CA ASP A 84 35.26 2.23 3.87
C ASP A 84 33.77 1.90 3.75
N LEU A 85 33.43 1.07 2.77
CA LEU A 85 32.06 0.60 2.54
C LEU A 85 31.57 -0.34 3.64
N ASN A 86 32.46 -1.00 4.38
CA ASN A 86 32.09 -1.97 5.42
C ASN A 86 31.43 -1.30 6.63
N LYS A 87 31.66 0.00 6.84
CA LYS A 87 30.96 0.80 7.85
C LYS A 87 29.48 1.04 7.53
N PHE A 88 29.06 0.80 6.28
CA PHE A 88 27.72 1.04 5.79
C PHE A 88 27.17 -0.18 5.05
N PRO A 89 26.96 -1.30 5.76
CA PRO A 89 26.46 -2.52 5.15
C PRO A 89 25.03 -2.30 4.62
N THR A 90 24.73 -2.97 3.51
CA THR A 90 23.39 -2.93 2.89
C THR A 90 22.37 -3.58 3.80
N THR A 91 21.24 -2.91 4.02
CA THR A 91 20.16 -3.42 4.87
C THR A 91 19.46 -4.62 4.24
N SER A 92 19.12 -5.62 5.05
CA SER A 92 18.30 -6.74 4.63
C SER A 92 16.94 -6.29 4.07
N THR A 93 16.55 -6.88 2.94
CA THR A 93 15.21 -6.70 2.32
C THR A 93 14.21 -7.75 2.79
N LYS A 94 14.53 -8.52 3.82
CA LYS A 94 13.61 -9.51 4.40
C LYS A 94 12.33 -8.81 4.88
N PHE A 95 11.19 -9.39 4.49
CA PHE A 95 9.87 -8.99 4.94
C PHE A 95 9.23 -10.17 5.64
N GLU A 96 9.07 -10.05 6.95
CA GLU A 96 8.41 -11.05 7.79
C GLU A 96 7.37 -10.33 8.65
N SER A 97 6.22 -10.97 8.82
CA SER A 97 5.19 -10.51 9.75
C SER A 97 4.61 -11.73 10.46
N PRO A 98 4.44 -11.67 11.79
CA PRO A 98 3.91 -12.78 12.56
C PRO A 98 2.39 -12.96 12.35
N PHE A 99 1.68 -11.98 11.80
CA PHE A 99 0.22 -12.07 11.68
C PHE A 99 -0.25 -12.50 10.29
N ILE A 100 -1.31 -13.30 10.27
CA ILE A 100 -1.91 -13.84 9.03
C ILE A 100 -2.63 -12.72 8.25
N LEU A 101 -3.29 -11.82 8.97
CA LEU A 101 -4.08 -10.72 8.41
C LEU A 101 -3.68 -9.40 9.08
N ASP A 102 -3.67 -8.31 8.32
CA ASP A 102 -3.58 -6.94 8.85
C ASP A 102 -4.95 -6.29 8.91
N ILE A 103 -5.75 -6.45 7.84
CA ILE A 103 -7.03 -5.77 7.67
C ILE A 103 -8.13 -6.76 7.27
N LEU A 104 -9.24 -6.74 8.00
CA LEU A 104 -10.48 -7.39 7.64
C LEU A 104 -11.52 -6.35 7.26
N PHE A 105 -12.11 -6.46 6.07
CA PHE A 105 -13.30 -5.71 5.68
C PHE A 105 -14.53 -6.59 5.95
N LEU A 106 -15.54 -6.04 6.62
CA LEU A 106 -16.78 -6.75 6.95
C LEU A 106 -17.99 -5.88 6.64
N GLU A 107 -18.86 -6.36 5.74
CA GLU A 107 -20.18 -5.75 5.52
C GLU A 107 -21.12 -6.04 6.71
N ILE A 108 -21.76 -5.00 7.23
CA ILE A 108 -22.62 -5.05 8.43
C ILE A 108 -24.05 -4.53 8.15
N ASP A 109 -24.55 -4.62 6.92
CA ASP A 109 -25.96 -4.33 6.63
C ASP A 109 -26.92 -5.31 7.34
N SER A 110 -26.45 -6.53 7.63
CA SER A 110 -27.08 -7.49 8.55
C SER A 110 -26.06 -8.11 9.50
N LEU A 111 -26.50 -8.54 10.69
CA LEU A 111 -25.64 -9.17 11.70
C LEU A 111 -26.11 -10.58 12.07
N GLU A 112 -25.86 -11.52 11.18
CA GLU A 112 -26.11 -12.95 11.40
C GLU A 112 -25.15 -13.56 12.46
N ASN A 113 -25.53 -14.71 13.03
CA ASN A 113 -24.76 -15.40 14.08
C ASN A 113 -23.31 -15.75 13.65
N SER A 114 -23.09 -16.05 12.37
CA SER A 114 -21.77 -16.32 11.82
C SER A 114 -20.83 -15.11 11.94
N LYS A 115 -21.33 -13.89 11.69
CA LYS A 115 -20.57 -12.64 11.86
C LYS A 115 -20.29 -12.33 13.32
N ILE A 116 -21.25 -12.59 14.21
CA ILE A 116 -21.04 -12.44 15.67
C ILE A 116 -19.92 -13.37 16.13
N THR A 117 -19.97 -14.64 15.72
CA THR A 117 -18.96 -15.66 16.04
C THR A 117 -17.58 -15.26 15.49
N LEU A 118 -17.52 -14.72 14.27
CA LEU A 118 -16.29 -14.19 13.67
C LEU A 118 -15.70 -13.06 14.51
N LEU A 119 -16.50 -12.09 14.93
CA LEU A 119 -16.04 -10.94 15.72
C LEU A 119 -15.55 -11.36 17.11
N GLN A 120 -16.26 -12.29 17.77
CA GLN A 120 -15.83 -12.86 19.06
C GLN A 120 -14.49 -13.59 18.96
N ASN A 121 -14.22 -14.25 17.82
CA ASN A 121 -13.00 -15.03 17.59
C ASN A 121 -11.92 -14.31 16.76
N ILE A 122 -12.08 -13.01 16.49
CA ILE A 122 -11.23 -12.25 15.54
C ILE A 122 -9.74 -12.25 15.91
N ASN A 123 -9.43 -12.36 17.21
CA ASN A 123 -8.07 -12.40 17.74
C ASN A 123 -7.25 -13.56 17.15
N SER A 124 -7.90 -14.67 16.80
CA SER A 124 -7.25 -15.86 16.21
C SER A 124 -6.65 -15.60 14.82
N LEU A 125 -7.10 -14.53 14.14
CA LEU A 125 -6.62 -14.11 12.81
C LEU A 125 -5.38 -13.22 12.89
N GLY A 126 -5.07 -12.69 14.08
CA GLY A 126 -3.98 -11.71 14.27
C GLY A 126 -4.23 -10.36 13.60
N CYS A 127 -5.50 -10.06 13.28
CA CYS A 127 -5.88 -8.82 12.62
C CYS A 127 -5.69 -7.63 13.57
N SER A 128 -5.14 -6.52 13.07
CA SER A 128 -4.97 -5.27 13.85
C SER A 128 -5.98 -4.20 13.46
N GLN A 129 -6.59 -4.31 12.28
CA GLN A 129 -7.54 -3.34 11.76
C GLN A 129 -8.80 -4.01 11.21
N ILE A 130 -9.96 -3.45 11.54
CA ILE A 130 -11.22 -3.85 10.92
C ILE A 130 -11.87 -2.65 10.26
N VAL A 131 -12.43 -2.86 9.07
CA VAL A 131 -13.20 -1.89 8.33
C VAL A 131 -14.62 -2.42 8.23
N PHE A 132 -15.55 -1.79 8.93
CA PHE A 132 -16.98 -2.04 8.78
C PHE A 132 -17.52 -1.25 7.60
N LEU A 133 -18.38 -1.87 6.79
CA LEU A 133 -19.01 -1.23 5.65
C LEU A 133 -20.51 -1.46 5.65
N THR A 134 -21.27 -0.46 5.24
CA THR A 134 -22.69 -0.60 4.89
C THR A 134 -22.89 -0.19 3.44
N LYS A 135 -23.71 -0.95 2.71
CA LYS A 135 -24.20 -0.59 1.38
C LYS A 135 -25.53 0.15 1.45
N ASN A 136 -26.31 -0.15 2.48
CA ASN A 136 -27.61 0.45 2.74
C ASN A 136 -27.52 1.49 3.86
N ILE A 137 -28.69 1.98 4.27
CA ILE A 137 -28.85 2.82 5.46
C ILE A 137 -28.27 2.08 6.67
N LEU A 138 -27.44 2.79 7.44
CA LEU A 138 -26.81 2.25 8.63
C LEU A 138 -27.84 2.00 9.73
N ASP A 139 -27.87 0.77 10.24
CA ASP A 139 -28.50 0.47 11.51
C ASP A 139 -27.52 0.76 12.66
N LEU A 140 -27.80 1.81 13.42
CA LEU A 140 -26.97 2.21 14.56
C LEU A 140 -26.90 1.13 15.64
N SER A 141 -27.94 0.31 15.81
CA SER A 141 -27.94 -0.78 16.79
C SER A 141 -26.97 -1.89 16.39
N ILE A 142 -26.83 -2.17 15.09
CA ILE A 142 -25.83 -3.11 14.58
C ILE A 142 -24.43 -2.55 14.82
N LEU A 143 -24.20 -1.26 14.51
CA LEU A 143 -22.91 -0.61 14.74
C LEU A 143 -22.47 -0.69 16.20
N GLU A 144 -23.36 -0.30 17.11
CA GLU A 144 -23.13 -0.38 18.56
C GLU A 144 -22.76 -1.80 18.99
N LYS A 145 -23.50 -2.80 18.48
CA LYS A 145 -23.25 -4.21 18.80
C LYS A 145 -21.89 -4.68 18.28
N VAL A 146 -21.52 -4.39 17.04
CA VAL A 146 -20.22 -4.84 16.48
C VAL A 146 -19.03 -4.16 17.13
N VAL A 147 -19.14 -2.88 17.50
CA VAL A 147 -18.08 -2.17 18.23
C VAL A 147 -17.93 -2.72 19.65
N THR A 148 -19.05 -3.01 20.33
CA THR A 148 -19.06 -3.61 21.67
C THR A 148 -18.44 -5.01 21.66
N LEU A 149 -18.75 -5.85 20.65
CA LEU A 149 -18.13 -7.18 20.49
C LEU A 149 -16.60 -7.13 20.39
N LEU A 150 -16.04 -6.00 19.96
CA LEU A 150 -14.60 -5.82 19.81
C LEU A 150 -13.93 -5.24 21.06
N GLU A 151 -14.66 -4.90 22.14
CA GLU A 151 -14.10 -4.32 23.37
C GLU A 151 -12.92 -5.12 23.93
N GLN A 152 -13.04 -6.45 23.98
CA GLN A 152 -11.99 -7.34 24.49
C GLN A 152 -11.07 -7.91 23.38
N SER A 153 -11.20 -7.41 22.15
CA SER A 153 -10.36 -7.82 21.03
C SER A 153 -8.99 -7.11 21.02
N LYS A 154 -8.04 -7.64 20.26
CA LYS A 154 -6.73 -7.02 19.96
C LYS A 154 -6.77 -6.07 18.76
N ILE A 155 -7.94 -5.83 18.17
CA ILE A 155 -8.11 -4.82 17.12
C ILE A 155 -7.68 -3.47 17.68
N GLN A 156 -6.87 -2.74 16.92
CA GLN A 156 -6.33 -1.44 17.31
C GLN A 156 -7.06 -0.29 16.61
N ASN A 157 -7.55 -0.54 15.39
CA ASN A 157 -8.23 0.46 14.58
C ASN A 157 -9.52 -0.11 13.98
N ILE A 158 -10.63 0.52 14.29
CA ILE A 158 -11.93 0.30 13.67
C ILE A 158 -12.21 1.51 12.77
N THR A 159 -12.54 1.24 11.51
CA THR A 159 -13.02 2.25 10.55
C THR A 159 -14.42 1.88 10.10
N LEU A 160 -15.32 2.86 10.00
CA LEU A 160 -16.64 2.70 9.39
C LEU A 160 -16.66 3.38 8.03
N ILE A 161 -17.24 2.73 7.02
CA ILE A 161 -17.56 3.34 5.73
C ILE A 161 -19.08 3.19 5.54
N THR A 162 -19.81 4.30 5.52
CA THR A 162 -21.27 4.29 5.51
C THR A 162 -21.83 5.40 4.63
N LYS A 163 -23.07 5.26 4.18
CA LYS A 163 -23.79 6.32 3.46
C LYS A 163 -23.95 7.55 4.36
N HIS A 164 -23.82 8.73 3.76
CA HIS A 164 -24.05 9.99 4.47
C HIS A 164 -25.53 10.16 4.84
N GLU A 165 -25.80 10.23 6.14
CA GLU A 165 -27.10 10.63 6.68
C GLU A 165 -26.87 11.53 7.90
N GLU A 166 -27.38 12.77 7.84
CA GLU A 166 -27.18 13.77 8.90
C GLU A 166 -27.58 13.28 10.30
N LYS A 167 -28.70 12.53 10.38
CA LYS A 167 -29.18 11.93 11.64
C LYS A 167 -28.15 11.00 12.32
N ASN A 168 -27.20 10.43 11.57
CA ASN A 168 -26.23 9.48 12.10
C ASN A 168 -24.94 10.16 12.59
N ILE A 169 -24.69 11.43 12.25
CA ILE A 169 -23.42 12.11 12.58
C ILE A 169 -23.21 12.18 14.09
N ALA A 170 -24.19 12.72 14.84
CA ALA A 170 -24.07 12.85 16.29
C ALA A 170 -23.99 11.49 17.04
N PRO A 171 -24.82 10.48 16.73
CA PRO A 171 -24.67 9.14 17.30
C PRO A 171 -23.30 8.50 17.04
N ILE A 172 -22.78 8.58 15.81
CA ILE A 172 -21.47 8.00 15.49
C ILE A 172 -20.35 8.77 16.22
N LEU A 173 -20.47 10.09 16.36
CA LEU A 173 -19.51 10.89 17.11
C LEU A 173 -19.45 10.46 18.59
N ASN A 174 -20.61 10.18 19.19
CA ASN A 174 -20.67 9.64 20.55
C ASN A 174 -19.97 8.28 20.66
N LEU A 175 -20.08 7.42 19.63
CA LEU A 175 -19.34 6.16 19.59
C LEU A 175 -17.82 6.37 19.48
N HIS A 176 -17.37 7.35 18.71
CA HIS A 176 -15.93 7.70 18.67
C HIS A 176 -15.39 8.12 20.05
N TYR A 177 -16.18 8.86 20.84
CA TYR A 177 -15.79 9.22 22.22
C TYR A 177 -15.81 8.02 23.17
N LYS A 178 -16.83 7.16 23.07
CA LYS A 178 -16.97 5.98 23.94
C LYS A 178 -15.92 4.89 23.61
N PHE A 179 -15.52 4.78 22.35
CA PHE A 179 -14.64 3.73 21.86
C PHE A 179 -13.40 4.32 21.19
N PRO A 180 -12.29 4.57 21.92
CA PRO A 180 -11.09 5.21 21.36
C PRO A 180 -10.41 4.47 20.20
N ARG A 181 -10.73 3.19 20.01
CA ARG A 181 -10.26 2.37 18.89
C ARG A 181 -11.13 2.50 17.64
N PHE A 182 -12.33 3.05 17.76
CA PHE A 182 -13.12 3.51 16.64
C PHE A 182 -12.55 4.85 16.21
N ARG A 183 -11.68 4.82 15.18
CA ARG A 183 -10.77 5.92 14.84
C ARG A 183 -11.26 6.81 13.71
N LYS A 184 -12.10 6.25 12.83
CA LYS A 184 -12.47 6.92 11.59
C LYS A 184 -13.83 6.48 11.08
N THR A 185 -14.62 7.42 10.61
CA THR A 185 -15.81 7.17 9.78
C THR A 185 -15.66 7.90 8.45
N ILE A 186 -15.96 7.21 7.36
CA ILE A 186 -15.99 7.75 6.00
C ILE A 186 -17.44 7.72 5.52
N PHE A 187 -18.00 8.90 5.29
CA PHE A 187 -19.32 9.07 4.70
C PHE A 187 -19.21 9.17 3.19
N PHE A 188 -19.93 8.32 2.47
CA PHE A 188 -20.04 8.36 1.01
C PHE A 188 -21.37 8.96 0.55
N GLU A 189 -21.45 9.39 -0.72
CA GLU A 189 -22.62 10.13 -1.25
C GLU A 189 -22.96 11.37 -0.39
N SER A 190 -21.94 12.05 0.12
CA SER A 190 -22.13 13.32 0.83
C SER A 190 -22.38 14.47 -0.15
N SER A 191 -23.11 15.50 0.29
CA SER A 191 -23.30 16.75 -0.47
C SER A 191 -22.05 17.63 -0.51
N LYS A 192 -21.01 17.28 0.26
CA LYS A 192 -19.75 18.00 0.34
C LYS A 192 -18.58 17.04 0.44
N LYS A 193 -17.43 17.47 -0.07
CA LYS A 193 -16.13 16.83 0.18
C LYS A 193 -15.38 17.58 1.27
N GLU A 194 -15.23 16.95 2.42
CA GLU A 194 -14.59 17.56 3.59
C GLU A 194 -13.79 16.52 4.38
N GLN A 195 -12.61 16.90 4.85
CA GLN A 195 -11.84 16.12 5.81
C GLN A 195 -11.56 17.01 7.01
N SER A 196 -12.02 16.59 8.18
CA SER A 196 -11.64 17.22 9.44
C SER A 196 -10.51 16.39 10.05
N GLU A 197 -9.44 17.05 10.50
CA GLU A 197 -8.39 16.38 11.30
C GLU A 197 -8.78 16.31 12.78
N VAL A 198 -9.67 17.21 13.22
CA VAL A 198 -10.19 17.28 14.60
C VAL A 198 -11.32 16.27 14.80
N ILE A 199 -12.18 16.12 13.79
CA ILE A 199 -13.31 15.20 13.81
C ILE A 199 -12.89 13.93 13.07
N GLN A 200 -13.19 12.77 13.63
CA GLN A 200 -12.85 11.46 13.07
C GLN A 200 -13.60 11.13 11.76
N PHE A 201 -14.13 12.14 11.06
CA PHE A 201 -15.00 12.05 9.91
C PHE A 201 -14.33 12.52 8.62
N LYS A 202 -14.59 11.76 7.56
CA LYS A 202 -14.30 12.13 6.18
C LYS A 202 -15.58 12.07 5.37
N PHE A 203 -15.88 13.12 4.62
CA PHE A 203 -17.01 13.20 3.71
C PHE A 203 -16.52 13.12 2.28
N GLU A 204 -17.09 12.20 1.50
CA GLU A 204 -16.79 11.98 0.09
C GLU A 204 -18.09 12.04 -0.71
N GLU A 205 -18.07 12.77 -1.82
CA GLU A 205 -19.22 12.89 -2.73
C GLU A 205 -19.44 11.61 -3.56
N GLY A 206 -18.38 10.83 -3.76
CA GLY A 206 -18.42 9.60 -4.53
C GLY A 206 -19.24 8.48 -3.88
N SER A 207 -19.62 7.49 -4.68
CA SER A 207 -20.26 6.26 -4.21
C SER A 207 -19.31 5.40 -3.38
N LEU A 208 -19.86 4.40 -2.69
CA LEU A 208 -19.06 3.39 -2.00
C LEU A 208 -18.02 2.72 -2.92
N ASP A 209 -18.41 2.40 -4.16
CA ASP A 209 -17.51 1.82 -5.16
C ASP A 209 -16.37 2.79 -5.50
N ALA A 210 -16.65 4.09 -5.67
CA ALA A 210 -15.63 5.09 -5.96
C ALA A 210 -14.59 5.21 -4.83
N ILE A 211 -15.02 5.07 -3.57
CA ILE A 211 -14.13 5.08 -2.41
C ILE A 211 -13.28 3.81 -2.35
N LEU A 212 -13.89 2.64 -2.47
CA LEU A 212 -13.21 1.36 -2.36
C LEU A 212 -12.31 1.07 -3.57
N THR A 213 -12.62 1.64 -4.74
CA THR A 213 -11.85 1.45 -5.97
C THR A 213 -11.05 2.67 -6.39
N LYS A 214 -10.88 3.65 -5.48
CA LYS A 214 -10.12 4.89 -5.74
C LYS A 214 -8.80 4.59 -6.43
N ARG A 215 -8.59 5.21 -7.59
CA ARG A 215 -7.37 5.09 -8.36
C ARG A 215 -6.29 6.01 -7.80
N ILE A 216 -5.04 5.58 -7.98
CA ILE A 216 -3.88 6.44 -7.72
C ILE A 216 -3.97 7.62 -8.69
N SER A 217 -4.02 8.82 -8.14
CA SER A 217 -4.27 10.06 -8.87
C SER A 217 -3.12 11.06 -8.76
N SER A 218 -2.25 10.89 -7.77
CA SER A 218 -1.03 11.69 -7.62
C SER A 218 0.04 10.93 -6.84
N VAL A 219 1.23 11.51 -6.76
CA VAL A 219 2.34 10.98 -5.95
C VAL A 219 2.01 10.89 -4.45
N HIS A 220 1.02 11.64 -3.97
CA HIS A 220 0.59 11.63 -2.57
C HIS A 220 -0.26 10.41 -2.20
N ASP A 221 -0.77 9.67 -3.19
CA ASP A 221 -1.50 8.42 -2.95
C ASP A 221 -0.56 7.22 -2.72
N PHE A 222 0.77 7.39 -2.85
CA PHE A 222 1.75 6.33 -2.64
C PHE A 222 2.10 6.13 -1.16
N VAL A 223 2.43 4.88 -0.80
CA VAL A 223 2.86 4.53 0.56
C VAL A 223 4.39 4.48 0.58
N LEU A 224 5.00 5.63 0.80
CA LEU A 224 6.45 5.82 0.72
C LEU A 224 7.13 5.62 2.08
N ASN A 225 7.39 4.37 2.44
CA ASN A 225 8.15 4.01 3.64
C ASN A 225 8.84 2.65 3.51
N GLN A 226 9.75 2.34 4.45
CA GLN A 226 10.53 1.09 4.44
C GLN A 226 9.67 -0.18 4.49
N LYS A 227 8.55 -0.16 5.23
CA LYS A 227 7.68 -1.34 5.37
C LYS A 227 7.01 -1.67 4.03
N ALA A 228 6.41 -0.66 3.39
CA ALA A 228 5.74 -0.80 2.10
C ALA A 228 6.71 -1.22 1.00
N TYR A 229 7.90 -0.61 0.96
CA TYR A 229 8.95 -1.00 0.02
C TYR A 229 9.35 -2.48 0.18
N ARG A 230 9.70 -2.92 1.39
CA ARG A 230 10.09 -4.32 1.62
C ARG A 230 8.98 -5.31 1.32
N GLU A 231 7.74 -4.94 1.65
CA GLU A 231 6.56 -5.76 1.34
C GLU A 231 6.36 -5.92 -0.16
N SER A 232 6.44 -4.83 -0.92
CA SER A 232 6.15 -4.81 -2.36
C SER A 232 7.16 -5.62 -3.19
N LEU A 233 8.40 -5.76 -2.71
CA LEU A 233 9.42 -6.62 -3.31
C LEU A 233 9.04 -8.11 -3.35
N LYS A 234 8.13 -8.55 -2.46
CA LYS A 234 7.76 -9.96 -2.30
C LYS A 234 6.26 -10.22 -2.42
N ARG A 235 5.43 -9.21 -2.21
CA ARG A 235 3.98 -9.30 -2.10
C ARG A 235 3.28 -8.16 -2.83
N ASN A 236 2.01 -8.35 -3.15
CA ASN A 236 1.17 -7.27 -3.66
C ASN A 236 0.82 -6.32 -2.51
N LEU A 237 1.28 -5.06 -2.59
CA LEU A 237 1.13 -4.07 -1.52
C LEU A 237 -0.33 -3.79 -1.13
N PHE A 238 -1.27 -3.92 -2.07
CA PHE A 238 -2.69 -3.75 -1.75
C PHE A 238 -3.30 -5.04 -1.18
N PHE A 239 -3.18 -6.17 -1.85
CA PHE A 239 -3.95 -7.37 -1.47
C PHE A 239 -3.36 -8.16 -0.31
N ASN A 240 -2.04 -8.09 -0.09
CA ASN A 240 -1.38 -8.89 0.92
C ASN A 240 -1.97 -8.64 2.32
N ARG A 241 -2.28 -9.74 3.02
CA ARG A 241 -2.82 -9.72 4.39
C ARG A 241 -4.11 -8.88 4.53
N LYS A 242 -4.89 -8.77 3.45
CA LYS A 242 -6.26 -8.24 3.45
C LYS A 242 -7.27 -9.32 3.09
N ALA A 243 -8.45 -9.24 3.67
CA ALA A 243 -9.58 -10.12 3.38
C ALA A 243 -10.88 -9.32 3.47
N TYR A 244 -11.90 -9.79 2.73
CA TYR A 244 -13.20 -9.15 2.65
C TYR A 244 -14.29 -10.18 2.93
N VAL A 245 -15.24 -9.84 3.78
CA VAL A 245 -16.42 -10.65 4.07
C VAL A 245 -17.65 -9.82 3.71
N ASP A 246 -18.41 -10.30 2.71
CA ASP A 246 -19.61 -9.59 2.26
C ASP A 246 -20.83 -9.84 3.17
N ASN A 247 -21.94 -9.18 2.89
CA ASN A 247 -23.09 -9.23 3.78
C ASN A 247 -23.69 -10.64 3.91
N LYS A 248 -23.47 -11.51 2.91
CA LYS A 248 -23.88 -12.92 2.89
C LYS A 248 -22.86 -13.86 3.55
N GLY A 249 -21.79 -13.31 4.14
CA GLY A 249 -20.73 -14.08 4.77
C GLY A 249 -19.71 -14.71 3.81
N ASN A 250 -19.70 -14.35 2.53
CA ASN A 250 -18.71 -14.89 1.59
C ASN A 250 -17.33 -14.28 1.84
N ILE A 251 -16.30 -15.13 1.82
CA ILE A 251 -14.89 -14.74 2.01
C ILE A 251 -14.26 -14.47 0.64
N LYS A 252 -13.75 -13.24 0.45
CA LYS A 252 -13.20 -12.69 -0.80
C LYS A 252 -11.85 -12.00 -0.54
N ASN A 253 -11.08 -11.75 -1.60
CA ASN A 253 -9.85 -10.94 -1.48
C ASN A 253 -10.15 -9.44 -1.29
N TYR A 254 -11.19 -8.94 -1.97
CA TYR A 254 -11.62 -7.54 -1.87
C TYR A 254 -13.08 -7.38 -2.31
N TYR A 255 -13.66 -6.19 -2.10
CA TYR A 255 -15.05 -5.84 -2.38
C TYR A 255 -15.52 -6.24 -3.79
N ASN A 256 -14.74 -5.91 -4.82
CA ASN A 256 -15.07 -6.17 -6.23
C ASN A 256 -14.45 -7.46 -6.78
N SER A 257 -13.99 -8.36 -5.90
CA SER A 257 -13.48 -9.67 -6.32
C SER A 257 -14.61 -10.59 -6.76
N LYS A 258 -14.49 -11.15 -7.96
CA LYS A 258 -15.45 -12.13 -8.51
C LYS A 258 -15.38 -13.48 -7.78
N ASN A 259 -14.20 -13.88 -7.32
CA ASN A 259 -13.97 -15.18 -6.68
C ASN A 259 -14.44 -15.17 -5.22
N VAL A 260 -15.20 -16.19 -4.85
CA VAL A 260 -15.54 -16.54 -3.46
C VAL A 260 -14.70 -17.77 -3.08
N PHE A 261 -14.04 -17.72 -1.92
CA PHE A 261 -13.14 -18.78 -1.47
C PHE A 261 -13.72 -19.64 -0.34
N GLY A 262 -14.89 -19.27 0.18
CA GLY A 262 -15.59 -19.94 1.27
C GLY A 262 -16.63 -19.02 1.90
N THR A 263 -17.32 -19.48 2.94
CA THR A 263 -18.24 -18.69 3.75
C THR A 263 -17.91 -18.81 5.24
N ILE A 264 -18.10 -17.75 6.00
CA ILE A 264 -17.86 -17.76 7.47
C ILE A 264 -18.88 -18.60 8.25
N GLU A 265 -19.94 -19.06 7.58
CA GLU A 265 -20.94 -19.96 8.16
C GLU A 265 -20.46 -21.42 8.15
N LYS A 266 -19.75 -21.83 7.09
CA LYS A 266 -19.38 -23.24 6.86
C LYS A 266 -17.89 -23.49 7.01
N ASP A 267 -17.06 -22.50 6.72
CA ASP A 267 -15.61 -22.63 6.65
C ASP A 267 -14.91 -21.90 7.80
N ASP A 268 -13.80 -22.47 8.27
CA ASP A 268 -12.85 -21.73 9.10
C ASP A 268 -12.13 -20.68 8.24
N ILE A 269 -12.45 -19.40 8.48
CA ILE A 269 -11.86 -18.26 7.77
C ILE A 269 -10.33 -18.26 7.85
N LYS A 270 -9.72 -18.75 8.95
CA LYS A 270 -8.26 -18.81 9.09
C LYS A 270 -7.66 -19.79 8.09
N SER A 271 -8.30 -20.95 7.90
CA SER A 271 -7.94 -21.95 6.90
C SER A 271 -8.13 -21.42 5.48
N VAL A 272 -9.24 -20.74 5.19
CA VAL A 272 -9.52 -20.14 3.87
C VAL A 272 -8.45 -19.10 3.51
N ILE A 273 -8.15 -18.14 4.40
CA ILE A 273 -7.15 -17.09 4.17
C ILE A 273 -5.73 -17.68 4.10
N SER A 274 -5.50 -18.85 4.69
CA SER A 274 -4.23 -19.55 4.63
C SER A 274 -4.02 -20.38 3.37
N SER A 275 -5.09 -20.64 2.62
CA SER A 275 -5.06 -21.44 1.40
C SER A 275 -4.20 -20.84 0.29
N LYS A 276 -3.63 -21.72 -0.54
CA LYS A 276 -2.83 -21.31 -1.72
C LYS A 276 -3.67 -20.51 -2.73
N SER A 277 -4.94 -20.85 -2.90
CA SER A 277 -5.86 -20.18 -3.83
C SER A 277 -6.14 -18.74 -3.39
N PHE A 278 -6.49 -18.53 -2.12
CA PHE A 278 -6.74 -17.18 -1.57
C PHE A 278 -5.49 -16.29 -1.65
N ARG A 279 -4.32 -16.84 -1.27
CA ARG A 279 -3.04 -16.11 -1.25
C ARG A 279 -2.37 -15.96 -2.62
N LYS A 280 -2.97 -16.47 -3.69
CA LYS A 280 -2.39 -16.36 -5.05
C LYS A 280 -2.16 -14.90 -5.41
N ILE A 281 -3.16 -14.04 -5.22
CA ILE A 281 -3.08 -12.61 -5.53
C ILE A 281 -2.07 -11.86 -4.65
N TRP A 282 -1.82 -12.34 -3.42
CA TRP A 282 -0.82 -11.75 -2.52
C TRP A 282 0.61 -11.85 -3.07
N LYS A 283 0.88 -12.79 -3.97
CA LYS A 283 2.20 -13.00 -4.59
C LYS A 283 2.37 -12.27 -5.93
N VAL A 284 1.36 -11.55 -6.38
CA VAL A 284 1.38 -10.81 -7.66
C VAL A 284 1.97 -9.42 -7.42
N THR A 285 3.30 -9.34 -7.33
CA THR A 285 4.02 -8.05 -7.20
C THR A 285 3.83 -7.21 -8.45
N LYS A 286 4.13 -5.91 -8.36
CA LYS A 286 4.05 -5.02 -9.53
C LYS A 286 5.05 -5.42 -10.63
N ASP A 287 6.12 -6.16 -10.33
CA ASP A 287 7.05 -6.75 -11.30
C ASP A 287 6.41 -7.83 -12.19
N LYS A 288 5.29 -8.43 -11.76
CA LYS A 288 4.54 -9.43 -12.54
C LYS A 288 3.39 -8.82 -13.33
N ILE A 289 3.15 -7.52 -13.22
CA ILE A 289 2.02 -6.84 -13.85
C ILE A 289 2.56 -5.97 -14.99
N LYS A 290 2.03 -6.19 -16.21
CA LYS A 290 2.35 -5.41 -17.39
C LYS A 290 2.13 -3.92 -17.13
N ILE A 291 2.96 -3.07 -17.71
CA ILE A 291 3.08 -1.62 -17.45
C ILE A 291 3.67 -1.34 -16.05
N CYS A 292 3.15 -1.96 -14.98
CA CYS A 292 3.65 -1.73 -13.63
C CYS A 292 5.10 -2.19 -13.42
N GLN A 293 5.53 -3.27 -14.07
CA GLN A 293 6.89 -3.81 -13.97
C GLN A 293 7.98 -2.81 -14.44
N SER A 294 7.58 -1.85 -15.28
CA SER A 294 8.44 -0.78 -15.80
C SER A 294 8.11 0.59 -15.19
N CYS A 295 7.22 0.67 -14.19
CA CYS A 295 6.88 1.93 -13.52
C CYS A 295 7.94 2.27 -12.46
N GLU A 296 8.36 3.53 -12.40
CA GLU A 296 9.29 4.01 -11.38
C GLU A 296 8.67 4.04 -9.97
N PHE A 297 7.34 3.91 -9.82
CA PHE A 297 6.64 3.89 -8.52
C PHE A 297 6.22 2.48 -8.05
N ARG A 298 6.65 1.43 -8.76
CA ARG A 298 6.11 0.07 -8.60
C ARG A 298 6.25 -0.52 -7.19
N TYR A 299 7.24 -0.09 -6.41
CA TYR A 299 7.47 -0.63 -5.07
C TYR A 299 6.80 0.17 -3.93
N VAL A 300 6.03 1.20 -4.26
CA VAL A 300 5.30 2.04 -3.27
C VAL A 300 3.84 2.26 -3.67
N CYS A 301 3.39 1.63 -4.75
CA CYS A 301 2.07 1.79 -5.33
C CYS A 301 1.02 0.85 -4.71
N PRO A 302 0.05 1.36 -3.92
CA PRO A 302 -1.00 0.54 -3.31
C PRO A 302 -2.21 0.34 -4.23
N ASP A 303 -2.02 0.40 -5.56
CA ASP A 303 -3.11 0.26 -6.52
C ASP A 303 -3.87 -1.06 -6.33
N ASN A 304 -5.19 -0.91 -6.19
CA ASN A 304 -6.16 -1.94 -5.81
C ASN A 304 -6.86 -2.62 -6.99
N ARG A 305 -6.45 -2.35 -8.23
CA ARG A 305 -7.01 -3.08 -9.38
C ARG A 305 -6.62 -4.55 -9.25
N ILE A 306 -7.59 -5.43 -9.49
CA ILE A 306 -7.35 -6.86 -9.47
C ILE A 306 -6.53 -7.22 -10.73
N PRO A 307 -5.31 -7.75 -10.59
CA PRO A 307 -4.54 -8.24 -11.74
C PRO A 307 -5.13 -9.56 -12.25
N GLU A 308 -5.38 -9.63 -13.55
CA GLU A 308 -5.90 -10.83 -14.22
C GLU A 308 -4.79 -11.47 -15.07
N THR A 309 -4.80 -12.79 -15.18
CA THR A 309 -3.82 -13.51 -16.02
C THR A 309 -4.35 -13.60 -17.46
N LYS A 310 -3.51 -13.25 -18.44
CA LYS A 310 -3.87 -13.36 -19.87
C LYS A 310 -3.50 -14.69 -20.50
N SER A 311 -2.77 -15.58 -19.82
CA SER A 311 -2.21 -16.77 -20.46
C SER A 311 -2.13 -18.00 -19.55
N LYS A 312 -2.42 -19.17 -20.13
CA LYS A 312 -2.06 -20.49 -19.56
C LYS A 312 -0.57 -20.83 -19.74
N LEU A 313 0.24 -19.94 -20.33
CA LEU A 313 1.67 -20.18 -20.56
C LEU A 313 2.51 -19.93 -19.29
N LYS A 314 3.65 -20.62 -19.23
CA LYS A 314 4.57 -20.78 -18.09
C LYS A 314 5.07 -19.49 -17.41
N ASN A 315 4.91 -18.32 -18.01
CA ASN A 315 5.35 -17.05 -17.43
C ASN A 315 4.12 -16.31 -16.88
N GLU A 316 3.99 -16.29 -15.56
CA GLU A 316 2.92 -15.66 -14.76
C GLU A 316 2.80 -14.13 -14.97
N LEU A 317 2.55 -13.66 -16.19
CA LEU A 317 2.31 -12.25 -16.50
C LEU A 317 0.83 -11.91 -16.26
N TYR A 318 0.62 -10.80 -15.57
CA TYR A 318 -0.68 -10.26 -15.23
C TYR A 318 -0.92 -8.91 -15.90
N GLU A 319 -2.17 -8.56 -16.10
CA GLU A 319 -2.58 -7.26 -16.63
C GLU A 319 -3.77 -6.71 -15.83
N HIS A 320 -3.91 -5.39 -15.79
CA HIS A 320 -5.13 -4.74 -15.31
C HIS A 320 -6.07 -4.49 -16.50
N THR A 321 -7.37 -4.65 -16.27
CA THR A 321 -8.40 -4.42 -17.29
C THR A 321 -8.62 -2.94 -17.59
N SER A 322 -8.43 -2.07 -16.59
CA SER A 322 -8.53 -0.62 -16.74
C SER A 322 -7.15 0.05 -16.80
N ILE A 323 -7.09 1.17 -17.52
CA ILE A 323 -5.87 2.00 -17.66
C ILE A 323 -5.52 2.65 -16.31
N CYS A 324 -4.22 2.86 -16.08
CA CYS A 324 -3.70 3.59 -14.92
C CYS A 324 -3.80 5.10 -15.19
N ASN A 325 -4.12 5.91 -14.16
CA ASN A 325 -4.08 7.37 -14.34
C ASN A 325 -2.65 7.88 -14.52
N TYR A 326 -1.64 7.11 -14.13
CA TYR A 326 -0.24 7.40 -14.41
C TYR A 326 0.28 6.60 -15.60
N ASP A 327 0.94 7.28 -16.54
CA ASP A 327 1.62 6.66 -17.69
C ASP A 327 3.15 6.74 -17.55
N PRO A 328 3.86 5.61 -17.32
CA PRO A 328 5.32 5.59 -17.22
C PRO A 328 6.07 5.97 -18.51
N GLN A 329 5.40 5.96 -19.67
CA GLN A 329 6.00 6.32 -20.95
C GLN A 329 6.08 7.84 -21.12
N THR A 330 5.00 8.55 -20.79
CA THR A 330 4.96 10.03 -20.86
C THR A 330 5.39 10.68 -19.55
N THR A 331 5.38 9.93 -18.45
CA THR A 331 5.62 10.39 -17.08
C THR A 331 4.56 11.34 -16.52
N GLU A 332 3.35 11.32 -17.08
CA GLU A 332 2.26 12.23 -16.77
C GLU A 332 1.09 11.52 -16.06
N TRP A 333 0.33 12.33 -15.32
CA TRP A 333 -0.96 11.94 -14.74
C TRP A 333 -2.09 12.37 -15.69
N LYS A 334 -3.10 11.51 -15.82
CA LYS A 334 -4.34 11.76 -16.54
C LYS A 334 -5.45 12.21 -15.61
#